data_AF-A0AA42PHJ6-F1
#
_entry.id   AF-A0AA42PHJ6-F1
#
_cell.length_a   1.000
_cell.length_b   1.000
_cell.length_c   1.000
_cell.angle_alpha   90.00
_cell.angle_beta   90.00
_cell.angle_gamma   90.00
#
_symmetry.space_group_name_H-M   'P 1'
#
loop_
_entity.id
_entity.type
_entity.pdbx_description
1 polymer ?
#
loop_
_entity_poly.entity_id
_entity_poly.type
_entity_poly.pdbx_seq_one_letter_code
_entity_poly.pdbx_strand_id
1 'polypeptide(L)'
;MRILESHIDPISGHTYAVIVNPIAEGLAEGPALRYRLICALDPDWESRANTLRSISRTPRVHIYETVDVLEVYEDLPDSLERINALRRESRDLGGVTYQEQLRSRQ
;
A
#
# COMPACT_ATOMS: atom_id res chain seq x y z
N MET A 1 -1.73 -4.67 -11.41
CA MET A 1 -1.68 -4.32 -9.98
C MET A 1 -1.40 -5.59 -9.21
N ARG A 2 -0.46 -5.56 -8.27
CA ARG A 2 -0.18 -6.66 -7.35
C ARG A 2 -0.30 -6.13 -5.91
N ILE A 3 -0.97 -6.88 -5.05
CA ILE A 3 -1.05 -6.59 -3.61
C ILE A 3 0.15 -7.26 -2.95
N LEU A 4 0.94 -6.49 -2.20
CA LEU A 4 2.12 -6.97 -1.49
C LEU A 4 1.80 -7.33 -0.05
N GLU A 5 0.90 -6.56 0.57
CA GLU A 5 0.51 -6.73 1.96
C GLU A 5 -0.86 -6.09 2.20
N SER A 6 -1.66 -6.62 3.13
CA SER A 6 -3.00 -6.13 3.43
C SER A 6 -3.39 -6.47 4.87
N HIS A 7 -3.92 -5.47 5.59
CA HIS A 7 -4.33 -5.54 7.00
C HIS A 7 -5.67 -4.85 7.19
N ILE A 8 -6.47 -5.29 8.17
CA ILE A 8 -7.81 -4.74 8.43
C ILE A 8 -7.81 -4.12 9.81
N ASP A 9 -8.03 -2.81 9.88
CA ASP A 9 -8.20 -2.12 11.16
C ASP A 9 -9.41 -2.70 11.91
N PRO A 10 -9.21 -3.30 13.10
CA PRO A 10 -10.28 -3.94 13.85
C PRO A 10 -11.33 -2.95 14.38
N ILE A 11 -11.04 -1.65 14.42
CA ILE A 11 -11.95 -0.62 14.92
C ILE A 11 -12.86 -0.13 13.79
N SER A 12 -12.27 0.27 12.66
CA SER A 12 -13.03 0.84 11.54
C SER A 12 -13.51 -0.19 10.50
N GLY A 13 -12.90 -1.38 10.46
CA GLY A 13 -13.11 -2.37 9.41
C GLY A 13 -12.48 -1.99 8.07
N HIS A 14 -11.71 -0.91 8.00
CA HIS A 14 -11.04 -0.47 6.77
C HIS A 14 -9.82 -1.34 6.48
N THR A 15 -9.56 -1.57 5.19
CA THR A 15 -8.40 -2.34 4.73
C THR A 15 -7.26 -1.41 4.37
N TYR A 16 -6.10 -1.59 5.00
CA TYR A 16 -4.86 -0.92 4.66
C TYR A 16 -3.98 -1.87 3.86
N ALA A 17 -3.62 -1.50 2.64
CA ALA A 17 -2.87 -2.37 1.75
C ALA A 17 -1.72 -1.66 1.07
N VAL A 18 -0.62 -2.40 0.85
CA VAL A 18 0.48 -1.97 -0.01
C VAL A 18 0.31 -2.63 -1.36
N ILE A 19 0.20 -1.82 -2.40
CA ILE A 19 0.05 -2.28 -3.79
C ILE A 19 1.20 -1.79 -4.65
N VAL A 20 1.47 -2.52 -5.73
CA VAL A 20 2.45 -2.13 -6.76
C VAL A 20 1.85 -2.21 -8.16
N ASN A 21 2.13 -1.19 -8.96
CA ASN A 21 1.72 -1.08 -10.35
C ASN A 21 2.89 -0.63 -11.22
N PRO A 22 3.10 -1.23 -12.42
CA PRO A 22 3.98 -0.64 -13.40
C PRO A 22 3.42 0.72 -13.87
N ILE A 23 4.32 1.66 -14.15
CA ILE A 23 3.99 2.99 -14.69
C ILE A 23 4.25 2.96 -16.19
N ALA A 24 3.19 3.15 -17.00
CA ALA A 24 3.27 3.03 -18.46
C ALA A 24 4.25 4.02 -19.12
N GLU A 25 4.42 5.22 -18.54
CA GLU A 25 5.36 6.24 -19.02
C GLU A 25 6.72 6.18 -18.30
N GLY A 26 6.91 5.24 -17.37
CA GLY A 26 8.11 5.15 -16.54
C GLY A 26 8.34 6.39 -15.67
N LEU A 27 9.56 6.54 -15.19
CA LEU A 27 10.13 7.82 -14.76
C LEU A 27 11.01 8.35 -15.90
N ALA A 28 11.52 9.59 -15.79
CA ALA A 28 12.37 10.20 -16.82
C ALA A 28 13.57 9.33 -17.27
N GLU A 29 13.94 8.33 -16.47
CA GLU A 29 15.09 7.46 -16.63
C GLU A 29 14.75 6.02 -17.06
N GLY A 30 13.46 5.66 -17.23
CA GLY A 30 13.06 4.33 -17.72
C GLY A 30 11.83 3.72 -17.03
N PRO A 31 11.55 2.42 -17.27
CA PRO A 31 10.45 1.70 -16.64
C PRO A 31 10.48 1.81 -15.12
N ALA A 32 9.31 1.99 -14.52
CA ALA A 32 9.19 2.24 -13.09
C ALA A 32 7.98 1.54 -12.50
N LEU A 33 8.11 1.22 -11.21
CA LEU A 33 7.09 0.65 -10.35
C LEU A 33 6.61 1.72 -9.37
N ARG A 34 5.29 1.84 -9.26
CA ARG A 34 4.62 2.68 -8.29
C ARG A 34 4.09 1.84 -7.15
N TYR A 35 4.70 2.00 -5.99
CA TYR A 35 4.24 1.45 -4.72
C TYR A 35 3.32 2.45 -4.03
N ARG A 36 2.22 1.95 -3.45
CA ARG A 36 1.26 2.80 -2.72
C ARG A 36 0.77 2.12 -1.48
N LEU A 37 0.70 2.89 -0.40
CA LEU A 37 -0.13 2.56 0.76
C LEU A 37 -1.53 3.12 0.51
N ILE A 38 -2.54 2.26 0.57
CA ILE A 38 -3.94 2.64 0.40
C ILE A 38 -4.75 2.28 1.63
N CYS A 39 -5.86 2.99 1.82
CA CYS A 39 -6.94 2.65 2.75
C CYS A 39 -8.23 2.47 1.94
N ALA A 40 -8.80 1.27 1.97
CA ALA A 40 -10.07 0.94 1.35
C ALA A 40 -11.17 0.82 2.40
N LEU A 41 -12.23 1.61 2.21
CA LEU A 41 -13.39 1.64 3.12
C LEU A 41 -14.45 0.59 2.75
N ASP A 42 -14.26 -0.14 1.66
CA ASP A 42 -15.17 -1.12 1.11
C ASP A 42 -14.47 -2.48 1.08
N PRO A 43 -15.03 -3.55 1.69
CA PRO A 43 -14.38 -4.87 1.72
C PRO A 43 -14.19 -5.47 0.33
N ASP A 44 -15.03 -5.11 -0.66
CA ASP A 44 -14.94 -5.63 -2.02
C ASP A 44 -14.06 -4.77 -2.94
N TRP A 45 -13.24 -3.89 -2.37
CA TRP A 45 -12.45 -2.91 -3.13
C TRP A 45 -11.58 -3.53 -4.21
N GLU A 46 -11.05 -4.75 -4.00
CA GLU A 46 -10.22 -5.45 -4.99
C GLU A 46 -10.97 -5.74 -6.28
N SER A 47 -12.23 -6.17 -6.17
CA SER A 47 -13.09 -6.46 -7.33
C SER A 47 -13.49 -5.18 -8.09
N ARG A 48 -13.55 -4.06 -7.36
CA ARG A 48 -13.89 -2.73 -7.88
C ARG A 48 -12.66 -1.96 -8.34
N ALA A 49 -11.47 -2.42 -7.95
CA ALA A 49 -10.20 -1.77 -8.23
C ALA A 49 -10.07 -1.66 -9.74
N ASN A 50 -10.15 -0.43 -10.23
CA ASN A 50 -10.11 -0.21 -11.65
C ASN A 50 -8.65 -0.29 -12.12
N THR A 51 -8.19 -1.52 -12.35
CA THR A 51 -6.83 -1.80 -12.81
C THR A 51 -6.53 -1.20 -14.18
N LEU A 52 -7.56 -0.90 -14.97
CA LEU A 52 -7.47 -0.23 -16.27
C LEU A 52 -7.41 1.30 -16.18
N ARG A 53 -8.03 1.92 -15.15
CA ARG A 53 -8.14 3.39 -15.01
C ARG A 53 -7.38 3.98 -13.82
N SER A 54 -6.52 3.18 -13.17
CA SER A 54 -5.80 3.48 -11.93
C SER A 54 -6.64 3.31 -10.65
N ILE A 55 -6.02 2.68 -9.64
CA ILE A 55 -6.55 2.55 -8.28
C ILE A 55 -6.96 3.91 -7.68
N SER A 56 -6.28 5.00 -8.07
CA SER A 56 -6.55 6.39 -7.65
C SER A 56 -7.96 6.88 -7.98
N ARG A 57 -8.67 6.21 -8.89
CA ARG A 57 -10.06 6.53 -9.28
C ARG A 57 -11.07 5.52 -8.73
N THR A 58 -10.64 4.55 -7.93
CA THR A 58 -11.54 3.58 -7.32
C THR A 58 -12.29 4.28 -6.18
N PRO A 59 -13.63 4.33 -6.20
CA PRO A 59 -14.40 4.94 -5.12
C PRO A 59 -14.05 4.32 -3.77
N ARG A 60 -14.06 5.14 -2.72
CA ARG A 60 -13.80 4.70 -1.33
C ARG A 60 -12.44 4.05 -1.10
N VAL A 61 -11.49 4.30 -2.01
CA VAL A 61 -10.07 3.99 -1.81
C VAL A 61 -9.30 5.31 -1.71
N HIS A 62 -8.56 5.47 -0.63
CA HIS A 62 -7.68 6.60 -0.37
C HIS A 62 -6.23 6.15 -0.52
N ILE A 63 -5.39 7.00 -1.11
CA ILE A 63 -3.94 6.77 -1.19
C ILE A 63 -3.29 7.63 -0.11
N TYR A 64 -2.53 7.02 0.78
CA TYR A 64 -1.87 7.70 1.89
C TYR A 64 -0.45 8.10 1.50
N GLU A 65 0.28 7.19 0.86
CA GLU A 65 1.66 7.41 0.45
C GLU A 65 1.93 6.77 -0.92
N THR A 66 2.83 7.37 -1.70
CA THR A 66 3.25 6.88 -3.01
C THR A 66 4.78 6.92 -3.12
N VAL A 67 5.36 5.77 -3.46
CA VAL A 67 6.80 5.63 -3.72
C VAL A 67 6.99 5.10 -5.13
N ASP A 68 7.61 5.90 -5.99
CA ASP A 68 8.02 5.48 -7.32
C ASP A 68 9.48 5.03 -7.30
N VAL A 69 9.75 3.89 -7.93
CA VAL A 69 11.07 3.26 -8.01
C VAL A 69 11.30 2.81 -9.44
N LEU A 70 12.45 3.14 -10.03
CA LEU A 70 12.84 2.55 -11.32
C LEU A 70 12.94 1.03 -11.17
N GLU A 71 12.45 0.26 -12.15
CA GLU A 71 12.46 -1.22 -12.07
C GLU A 71 13.87 -1.77 -11.79
N VAL A 72 14.89 -1.17 -12.41
CA VAL A 72 16.29 -1.55 -12.21
C VAL A 72 16.82 -1.30 -10.80
N TYR A 73 16.12 -0.49 -10.00
CA TYR A 73 16.50 -0.12 -8.63
C TYR A 73 15.60 -0.77 -7.57
N GLU A 74 14.65 -1.63 -7.95
CA GLU A 74 13.71 -2.27 -7.01
C GLU A 74 14.44 -2.96 -5.85
N ASP A 75 15.52 -3.68 -6.16
CA ASP A 75 16.28 -4.49 -5.19
C ASP A 75 17.40 -3.73 -4.47
N LEU A 76 17.56 -2.42 -4.73
CA LEU A 76 18.55 -1.62 -4.01
C LEU A 76 18.13 -1.40 -2.55
N PRO A 77 19.07 -1.35 -1.59
CA PRO A 77 18.77 -1.19 -0.17
C PRO A 77 17.81 -0.03 0.14
N ASP A 78 18.04 1.14 -0.45
CA ASP A 78 17.22 2.35 -0.23
C ASP A 78 15.78 2.17 -0.73
N SER A 79 15.61 1.51 -1.89
CA SER A 79 14.28 1.20 -2.45
C SER A 79 13.54 0.22 -1.54
N LEU A 80 14.22 -0.85 -1.13
CA LEU A 80 13.68 -1.84 -0.21
C LEU A 80 13.31 -1.23 1.14
N GLU A 81 14.12 -0.31 1.67
CA GLU A 81 13.83 0.40 2.91
C GLU A 81 12.52 1.20 2.81
N ARG A 82 12.35 1.96 1.72
CA ARG A 82 11.13 2.74 1.46
C ARG A 82 9.90 1.85 1.27
N ILE A 83 10.02 0.77 0.50
CA ILE A 83 8.93 -0.20 0.30
C ILE A 83 8.56 -0.88 1.63
N ASN A 84 9.56 -1.25 2.43
CA ASN A 84 9.34 -1.84 3.75
C ASN A 84 8.75 -0.85 4.76
N ALA A 85 9.00 0.45 4.60
CA ALA A 85 8.33 1.49 5.40
C ALA A 85 6.82 1.49 5.15
N LEU A 86 6.39 1.44 3.88
CA LEU A 86 4.96 1.32 3.53
C LEU A 86 4.32 0.07 4.15
N ARG A 87 5.05 -1.06 4.11
CA ARG A 87 4.59 -2.33 4.70
C ARG A 87 4.42 -2.24 6.22
N ARG A 88 5.40 -1.68 6.92
CA ARG A 88 5.30 -1.40 8.37
C ARG A 88 4.10 -0.51 8.67
N GLU A 89 3.95 0.60 7.96
CA GLU A 89 2.84 1.52 8.17
C GLU A 89 1.48 0.87 7.90
N SER A 90 1.36 0.02 6.87
CA SER A 90 0.13 -0.73 6.62
C SER A 90 -0.28 -1.64 7.79
N ARG A 91 0.71 -2.25 8.47
CA ARG A 91 0.48 -3.07 9.68
C ARG A 91 0.05 -2.22 10.86
N ASP A 92 0.74 -1.10 11.08
CA ASP A 92 0.46 -0.21 12.20
C ASP A 92 -0.95 0.38 12.09
N LEU A 93 -1.36 0.78 10.87
CA LEU A 93 -2.69 1.31 10.58
C LEU A 93 -3.79 0.23 10.55
N GLY A 94 -3.50 -0.93 9.97
CA GLY A 94 -4.40 -2.07 9.91
C GLY A 94 -4.54 -2.83 11.23
N GLY A 95 -4.05 -2.26 12.33
CA GLY A 95 -4.17 -2.82 13.65
C GLY A 95 -3.07 -3.82 13.97
N VAL A 96 -2.20 -3.40 14.89
CA VAL A 96 -1.50 -4.31 15.79
C VAL A 96 -2.56 -5.16 16.51
N THR A 97 -2.35 -6.47 16.66
CA THR A 97 -3.23 -7.34 17.46
C THR A 97 -3.56 -6.64 18.79
N TYR A 98 -4.85 -6.47 19.12
CA TYR A 98 -5.37 -5.77 20.32
C TYR A 98 -4.58 -6.07 21.63
N GLN A 99 -3.93 -7.23 21.72
CA GLN A 99 -3.06 -7.65 22.81
C GLN A 99 -1.78 -6.80 23.02
N GLU A 100 -1.22 -6.17 21.99
CA GLU A 100 0.03 -5.39 22.13
C GLU A 100 -0.23 -3.95 22.59
N GLN A 101 -1.38 -3.37 22.22
CA GLN A 101 -1.82 -2.07 22.75
C GLN A 101 -2.09 -2.11 24.27
N LEU A 102 -2.61 -3.23 24.77
CA LEU A 102 -2.84 -3.44 26.21
C LEU A 102 -1.53 -3.53 27.02
N ARG A 103 -0.44 -4.06 26.44
CA ARG A 103 0.85 -4.18 27.12
C ARG A 103 1.61 -2.85 27.24
N SER A 104 1.36 -1.90 26.35
CA SER A 104 1.99 -0.56 26.39
C SER A 104 1.36 0.41 27.39
N ARG A 105 0.23 0.01 28.01
CA ARG A 105 -0.53 0.81 28.99
C ARG A 105 -0.38 0.30 30.43
N GLN A 106 0.50 -0.67 30.68
CA GLN A 106 0.90 -1.15 32.00
C GLN A 106 2.31 -0.67 32.32
#